data_AF-A0A949WCM2-F1
#
_entry.id   AF-A0A949WCM2-F1
#
_cell.length_a   1.000
_cell.length_b   1.000
_cell.length_c   1.000
_cell.angle_alpha   90.00
_cell.angle_beta   90.00
_cell.angle_gamma   90.00
#
_symmetry.space_group_name_H-M   'P 1'
#
loop_
_entity.id
_entity.type
_entity.pdbx_description
1 polymer ?
#
loop_
_entity_poly.entity_id
_entity_poly.type
_entity_poly.pdbx_seq_one_letter_code
_entity_poly.pdbx_strand_id
1 'polypeptide(L)'
;MVIYIVAAIVIVLAVACLIRSPGPYARTTFDAGEDGTAAAIHLPIEPHGLALFVAPDCTPGSSKLIDEMVAVWPELWPKIKSCLDAEMKEYGVETVLGKNNFIGSFGRTTPEAYMGDKSDIMIRLEFEKPPLWDFFIRSSTIVHSQPVF
;
A
#
# COMPACT_ATOMS: atom_id res chain seq x y z
N MET A 1 -9.49 15.18 -11.68
CA MET A 1 -9.91 13.96 -12.41
C MET A 1 -8.74 13.44 -13.26
N VAL A 2 -7.63 13.11 -12.60
CA VAL A 2 -6.35 12.67 -13.24
C VAL A 2 -5.79 11.42 -12.54
N ILE A 3 -6.15 11.20 -11.27
CA ILE A 3 -5.65 10.10 -10.41
C ILE A 3 -6.04 8.70 -10.93
N TYR A 4 -7.19 8.55 -11.59
CA TYR A 4 -7.69 7.23 -12.02
C TYR A 4 -6.90 6.61 -13.18
N ILE A 5 -6.23 7.41 -14.03
CA ILE A 5 -5.47 6.88 -15.17
C ILE A 5 -4.11 6.35 -14.71
N VAL A 6 -3.49 7.01 -13.71
CA VAL A 6 -2.22 6.60 -13.13
C VAL A 6 -2.37 5.25 -12.41
N ALA A 7 -3.45 5.06 -11.65
CA ALA A 7 -3.73 3.79 -10.97
C ALA A 7 -3.82 2.61 -11.96
N ALA A 8 -4.54 2.77 -13.08
CA ALA A 8 -4.70 1.70 -14.06
C ALA A 8 -3.38 1.32 -14.78
N ILE A 9 -2.52 2.29 -15.09
CA ILE A 9 -1.22 2.04 -15.73
C ILE A 9 -0.23 1.40 -14.75
N VAL A 10 -0.22 1.86 -13.49
CA VAL A 10 0.58 1.26 -12.42
C VAL A 10 0.16 -0.19 -12.17
N ILE A 11 -1.15 -0.50 -12.20
CA ILE A 11 -1.66 -1.87 -12.06
C ILE A 11 -1.16 -2.77 -13.19
N VAL A 12 -1.24 -2.34 -14.45
CA VAL A 12 -0.80 -3.16 -15.61
C VAL A 12 0.70 -3.44 -15.58
N LEU A 13 1.52 -2.44 -15.22
CA LEU A 13 2.98 -2.59 -15.13
C LEU A 13 3.42 -3.38 -13.88
N ALA A 14 2.73 -3.21 -12.75
CA ALA A 14 2.93 -4.00 -11.54
C ALA A 14 2.66 -5.49 -11.79
N VAL A 15 1.59 -5.81 -12.53
CA VAL A 15 1.24 -7.19 -12.89
C VAL A 15 2.31 -7.86 -13.76
N ALA A 16 2.97 -7.11 -14.65
CA ALA A 16 4.09 -7.64 -15.43
C ALA A 16 5.34 -7.91 -14.58
N CYS A 17 5.63 -7.08 -13.56
CA CYS A 17 6.74 -7.30 -12.63
C CYS A 17 6.53 -8.54 -11.72
N LEU A 18 5.28 -8.91 -11.42
CA LEU A 18 4.96 -10.07 -10.58
C LEU A 18 5.34 -11.43 -11.20
N ILE A 19 5.68 -11.47 -12.50
CA ILE A 19 6.03 -12.71 -13.24
C ILE A 19 7.41 -13.27 -12.82
N ARG A 20 8.32 -12.43 -12.31
CA ARG A 20 9.57 -12.88 -11.67
C ARG A 20 9.43 -12.66 -10.17
N SER A 21 8.95 -13.64 -9.41
CA SER A 21 8.78 -13.51 -7.94
C SER A 21 10.12 -13.10 -7.30
N PRO A 22 10.28 -11.82 -6.93
CA PRO A 22 11.49 -11.41 -6.26
C PRO A 22 11.38 -11.78 -4.78
N GLY A 23 12.51 -11.89 -4.07
CA GLY A 23 12.51 -12.22 -2.65
C GLY A 23 11.76 -11.20 -1.79
N PRO A 24 11.48 -11.50 -0.51
CA PRO A 24 10.90 -10.53 0.42
C PRO A 24 11.78 -9.27 0.47
N TYR A 25 11.13 -8.10 0.54
CA TYR A 25 11.76 -6.77 0.56
C TYR A 25 12.54 -6.40 -0.70
N ALA A 26 12.37 -7.13 -1.79
CA ALA A 26 12.95 -6.75 -3.06
C ALA A 26 12.34 -5.45 -3.58
N ARG A 27 13.22 -4.51 -3.92
CA ARG A 27 12.84 -3.23 -4.52
C ARG A 27 12.80 -3.34 -6.03
N THR A 28 11.81 -2.67 -6.59
CA THR A 28 11.65 -2.53 -8.03
C THR A 28 11.34 -1.07 -8.33
N THR A 29 11.81 -0.58 -9.47
CA THR A 29 11.40 0.72 -10.00
C THR A 29 10.67 0.48 -11.31
N PHE A 30 9.61 1.23 -11.57
CA PHE A 30 8.91 1.19 -12.85
C PHE A 30 8.61 2.59 -13.35
N ASP A 31 8.52 2.72 -14.68
CA ASP A 31 8.09 3.94 -15.33
C ASP A 31 6.59 4.10 -15.09
N ALA A 32 6.18 5.12 -14.32
CA ALA A 32 4.78 5.40 -14.04
C ALA A 32 4.14 6.30 -15.12
N GLY A 33 4.85 6.57 -16.22
CA GLY A 33 4.37 7.41 -17.32
C GLY A 33 4.78 8.88 -17.15
N GLU A 34 3.86 9.81 -17.45
CA GLU A 34 4.13 11.27 -17.44
C GLU A 34 4.60 11.79 -16.07
N ASP A 35 4.29 11.06 -14.99
CA ASP A 35 4.63 11.42 -13.61
C ASP A 35 6.02 10.90 -13.15
N GLY A 36 6.78 10.27 -14.05
CA GLY A 36 8.16 9.83 -13.81
C GLY A 36 8.28 8.40 -13.28
N THR A 37 9.40 8.08 -12.63
CA THR A 37 9.68 6.74 -12.11
C THR A 37 9.12 6.59 -10.70
N ALA A 38 8.42 5.49 -10.44
CA ALA A 38 7.94 5.13 -9.10
C ALA A 38 8.81 4.01 -8.49
N ALA A 39 9.05 4.11 -7.18
CA ALA A 39 9.73 3.09 -6.40
C ALA A 39 8.71 2.17 -5.74
N ALA A 40 8.99 0.88 -5.74
CA ALA A 40 8.12 -0.12 -5.13
C ALA A 40 8.92 -1.20 -4.41
N ILE A 41 8.25 -1.90 -3.50
CA ILE A 41 8.83 -2.95 -2.68
C ILE A 41 7.84 -4.09 -2.47
N HIS A 42 8.37 -5.32 -2.46
CA HIS A 42 7.57 -6.49 -2.11
C HIS A 42 7.59 -6.69 -0.59
N LEU A 43 6.43 -6.58 0.06
CA LEU A 43 6.30 -6.77 1.50
C LEU A 43 5.57 -8.09 1.80
N PRO A 44 6.03 -8.86 2.82
CA PRO A 44 5.38 -10.11 3.20
C PRO A 44 4.03 -9.87 3.87
N ILE A 45 2.99 -10.48 3.34
CA ILE A 45 1.60 -10.38 3.80
C ILE A 45 1.10 -11.72 4.32
N GLU A 46 1.85 -12.33 5.23
CA GLU A 46 1.55 -13.68 5.74
C GLU A 46 0.10 -13.80 6.26
N PRO A 47 -0.57 -14.95 6.00
CA PRO A 47 -0.09 -16.15 5.29
C PRO A 47 -0.16 -16.07 3.74
N HIS A 48 -0.41 -14.90 3.17
CA HIS A 48 -0.78 -14.71 1.76
C HIS A 48 0.41 -14.48 0.81
N GLY A 49 1.65 -14.62 1.28
CA GLY A 49 2.86 -14.45 0.47
C GLY A 49 3.37 -13.02 0.42
N LEU A 50 3.61 -12.46 -0.78
CA LEU A 50 4.12 -11.10 -0.97
C LEU A 50 3.10 -10.24 -1.70
N ALA A 51 3.01 -8.96 -1.33
CA ALA A 51 2.30 -7.94 -2.09
C ALA A 51 3.24 -6.80 -2.49
N LEU A 52 2.95 -6.19 -3.63
CA LEU A 52 3.68 -5.02 -4.10
C LEU A 52 3.13 -3.77 -3.42
N PHE A 53 4.01 -2.99 -2.81
CA PHE A 53 3.70 -1.68 -2.28
C PHE A 53 4.46 -0.59 -3.04
N VAL A 54 3.76 0.45 -3.43
CA VAL A 54 4.27 1.54 -4.27
C VAL A 54 4.43 2.80 -3.43
N ALA A 55 5.58 3.46 -3.54
CA ALA A 55 5.84 4.78 -3.01
C ALA A 55 5.39 5.88 -4.00
N PRO A 56 5.18 7.13 -3.57
CA PRO A 56 4.65 8.17 -4.44
C PRO A 56 5.56 8.51 -5.62
N ASP A 57 6.88 8.38 -5.45
CA ASP A 57 7.89 8.69 -6.46
C ASP A 57 9.22 7.95 -6.18
N CYS A 58 10.25 8.20 -7.00
CA CYS A 58 11.62 7.69 -6.82
C CYS A 58 12.56 8.65 -6.06
N THR A 59 12.04 9.66 -5.35
CA THR A 59 12.89 10.61 -4.63
C THR A 59 13.61 9.94 -3.45
N PRO A 60 14.69 10.57 -2.93
CA PRO A 60 15.31 10.11 -1.69
C PRO A 60 14.33 10.04 -0.50
N GLY A 61 13.31 10.91 -0.49
CA GLY A 61 12.24 10.90 0.52
C GLY A 61 11.41 9.62 0.48
N SER A 62 10.97 9.20 -0.72
CA SER A 62 10.25 7.95 -0.93
C SER A 62 11.10 6.72 -0.66
N SER A 63 12.40 6.75 -1.01
CA SER A 63 13.34 5.67 -0.67
C SER A 63 13.50 5.50 0.84
N LYS A 64 13.61 6.61 1.58
CA LYS A 64 13.66 6.59 3.05
C LYS A 64 12.35 6.07 3.65
N LEU A 65 11.21 6.46 3.09
CA LEU A 65 9.90 5.93 3.51
C LEU A 65 9.83 4.42 3.32
N ILE A 66 10.32 3.88 2.19
CA ILE A 66 10.43 2.43 1.98
C ILE A 66 11.26 1.79 3.10
N ASP A 67 12.42 2.35 3.44
CA ASP A 67 13.30 1.82 4.50
C ASP A 67 12.59 1.76 5.86
N GLU A 68 11.90 2.85 6.22
CA GLU A 68 11.11 2.94 7.45
C GLU A 68 9.99 1.91 7.45
N MET A 69 9.28 1.76 6.33
CA MET A 69 8.22 0.77 6.18
C MET A 69 8.75 -0.65 6.34
N VAL A 70 9.88 -1.00 5.72
CA VAL A 70 10.52 -2.32 5.88
C VAL A 70 10.81 -2.62 7.34
N ALA A 71 11.34 -1.65 8.08
CA ALA A 71 11.71 -1.81 9.48
C ALA A 71 10.49 -2.09 10.38
N VAL A 72 9.35 -1.42 10.13
CA VAL A 72 8.15 -1.55 10.97
C VAL A 72 7.17 -2.61 10.47
N TRP A 73 7.30 -3.07 9.22
CA TRP A 73 6.33 -3.96 8.57
C TRP A 73 6.01 -5.24 9.34
N PRO A 74 6.99 -5.98 9.90
CA PRO A 74 6.71 -7.22 10.64
C PRO A 74 5.77 -7.03 11.83
N GLU A 75 5.81 -5.85 12.46
CA GLU A 75 4.90 -5.49 13.57
C GLU A 75 3.58 -4.91 13.05
N LEU A 76 3.64 -4.13 11.96
CA LEU A 76 2.51 -3.39 11.44
C LEU A 76 1.51 -4.28 10.67
N TRP A 77 2.00 -5.20 9.84
CA TRP A 77 1.13 -6.04 9.00
C TRP A 77 0.11 -6.87 9.80
N PRO A 78 0.48 -7.57 10.89
CA PRO A 78 -0.51 -8.30 11.68
C PRO A 78 -1.64 -7.42 12.22
N LYS A 79 -1.33 -6.16 12.57
CA LYS A 79 -2.32 -5.18 13.04
C LYS A 79 -3.24 -4.74 11.90
N ILE A 80 -2.67 -4.43 10.73
CA ILE A 80 -3.45 -4.07 9.53
C ILE A 80 -4.37 -5.22 9.16
N LYS A 81 -3.86 -6.45 9.08
CA LYS A 81 -4.64 -7.63 8.75
C LYS A 81 -5.80 -7.83 9.72
N SER A 82 -5.53 -7.76 11.03
CA SER A 82 -6.57 -7.92 12.05
C SER A 82 -7.66 -6.85 11.96
N CYS A 83 -7.28 -5.60 11.64
CA CYS A 83 -8.21 -4.50 11.45
C CYS A 83 -9.07 -4.74 10.19
N LEU A 84 -8.41 -5.08 9.08
CA LEU A 84 -9.05 -5.33 7.79
C LEU A 84 -10.05 -6.49 7.86
N ASP A 85 -9.69 -7.61 8.50
CA ASP A 85 -10.60 -8.76 8.68
C ASP A 85 -11.84 -8.37 9.51
N ALA A 86 -11.66 -7.52 10.53
CA ALA A 86 -12.77 -7.05 11.37
C ALA A 86 -13.69 -6.11 10.60
N GLU A 87 -13.13 -5.13 9.89
CA GLU A 87 -13.89 -4.15 9.13
C GLU A 87 -14.59 -4.80 7.92
N MET A 88 -13.92 -5.68 7.15
CA MET A 88 -14.56 -6.42 6.05
C MET A 88 -15.79 -7.20 6.55
N LYS A 89 -15.70 -7.81 7.72
CA LYS A 89 -16.83 -8.49 8.35
C LYS A 89 -17.94 -7.51 8.77
N GLU A 90 -17.58 -6.38 9.35
CA GLU A 90 -18.53 -5.34 9.77
C GLU A 90 -19.32 -4.76 8.59
N TYR A 91 -18.64 -4.49 7.47
CA TYR A 91 -19.24 -3.92 6.27
C TYR A 91 -19.83 -4.97 5.31
N GLY A 92 -19.73 -6.26 5.63
CA GLY A 92 -20.25 -7.35 4.79
C GLY A 92 -19.53 -7.48 3.44
N VAL A 93 -18.25 -7.13 3.39
CA VAL A 93 -17.41 -7.18 2.18
C VAL A 93 -16.72 -8.54 2.09
N GLU A 94 -17.00 -9.30 1.04
CA GLU A 94 -16.37 -10.60 0.77
C GLU A 94 -15.16 -10.44 -0.18
N THR A 95 -14.09 -9.82 0.32
CA THR A 95 -12.82 -9.73 -0.42
C THR A 95 -11.84 -10.79 0.05
N VAL A 96 -11.34 -11.60 -0.87
CA VAL A 96 -10.34 -12.65 -0.55
C VAL A 96 -8.94 -12.04 -0.59
N LEU A 97 -8.29 -11.95 0.59
CA LEU A 97 -6.87 -11.66 0.68
C LEU A 97 -6.06 -12.82 0.07
N GLY A 98 -5.31 -12.53 -0.97
CA GLY A 98 -4.50 -13.51 -1.69
C GLY A 98 -3.32 -12.86 -2.40
N LYS A 99 -2.36 -13.69 -2.81
CA LYS A 99 -1.19 -13.24 -3.57
C LYS A 99 -1.65 -12.54 -4.85
N ASN A 100 -1.18 -11.31 -5.07
CA ASN A 100 -1.49 -10.48 -6.24
C ASN A 100 -2.95 -9.99 -6.35
N ASN A 101 -3.76 -10.11 -5.29
CA ASN A 101 -5.17 -9.66 -5.33
C ASN A 101 -5.33 -8.16 -5.06
N PHE A 102 -4.25 -7.49 -4.65
CA PHE A 102 -4.27 -6.06 -4.37
C PHE A 102 -2.89 -5.44 -4.59
N ILE A 103 -2.89 -4.13 -4.79
CA ILE A 103 -1.70 -3.29 -4.75
C ILE A 103 -1.79 -2.42 -3.50
N GLY A 104 -0.69 -2.36 -2.77
CA GLY A 104 -0.54 -1.40 -1.69
C GLY A 104 0.10 -0.11 -2.21
N SER A 105 -0.25 1.02 -1.63
CA SER A 105 0.57 2.22 -1.71
C SER A 105 0.79 2.78 -0.31
N PHE A 106 1.89 3.50 -0.13
CA PHE A 106 2.12 4.27 1.07
C PHE A 106 2.62 5.67 0.71
N GLY A 107 2.31 6.64 1.56
CA GLY A 107 2.74 8.02 1.41
C GLY A 107 2.86 8.70 2.76
N ARG A 108 3.64 9.79 2.81
CA ARG A 108 3.61 10.68 3.97
C ARG A 108 2.30 11.46 3.98
N THR A 109 1.69 11.60 5.13
CA THR A 109 0.58 12.53 5.29
C THR A 109 1.11 13.96 5.46
N THR A 110 0.40 14.93 4.88
CA THR A 110 0.67 16.36 5.11
C THR A 110 -0.20 16.87 6.25
N PRO A 111 0.26 17.79 7.11
CA PRO A 111 -0.51 18.26 8.27
C PRO A 111 -1.91 18.78 7.94
N GLU A 112 -2.09 19.31 6.73
CA GLU A 112 -3.36 19.88 6.24
C GLU A 112 -4.30 18.83 5.63
N ALA A 113 -3.81 17.61 5.39
CA ALA A 113 -4.63 16.52 4.87
C ALA A 113 -5.46 15.85 5.97
N TYR A 114 -6.46 15.08 5.56
CA TYR A 114 -7.24 14.26 6.47
C TYR A 114 -6.32 13.35 7.30
N MET A 115 -6.50 13.38 8.64
CA MET A 115 -5.67 12.69 9.64
C MET A 115 -4.18 13.07 9.67
N GLY A 116 -3.76 14.07 8.89
CA GLY A 116 -2.36 14.47 8.79
C GLY A 116 -1.77 15.09 10.06
N ASP A 117 -2.60 15.60 10.95
CA ASP A 117 -2.22 16.06 12.30
C ASP A 117 -1.97 14.92 13.29
N LYS A 118 -2.40 13.69 12.94
CA LYS A 118 -2.45 12.52 13.82
C LYS A 118 -1.64 11.34 13.29
N SER A 119 -1.33 11.30 12.01
CA SER A 119 -0.52 10.27 11.35
C SER A 119 0.69 10.87 10.65
N ASP A 120 1.72 10.05 10.46
CA ASP A 120 2.91 10.38 9.67
C ASP A 120 2.88 9.69 8.30
N ILE A 121 2.16 8.58 8.20
CA ILE A 121 2.11 7.70 7.03
C ILE A 121 0.66 7.31 6.78
N MET A 122 0.27 7.28 5.51
CA MET A 122 -0.97 6.69 5.04
C MET A 122 -0.61 5.48 4.17
N ILE A 123 -1.32 4.38 4.38
CA ILE A 123 -1.23 3.15 3.59
C ILE A 123 -2.60 2.93 2.95
N ARG A 124 -2.63 2.67 1.65
CA ARG A 124 -3.84 2.31 0.92
C ARG A 124 -3.71 0.91 0.36
N LEU A 125 -4.75 0.10 0.55
CA LEU A 125 -4.88 -1.19 -0.10
C LEU A 125 -5.96 -1.07 -1.18
N GLU A 126 -5.57 -1.26 -2.44
CA GLU A 126 -6.45 -1.18 -3.60
C GLU A 126 -6.69 -2.57 -4.18
N PHE A 127 -7.96 -2.97 -4.19
CA PHE A 127 -8.44 -4.27 -4.68
C PHE A 127 -9.08 -4.11 -6.05
N GLU A 128 -9.24 -5.21 -6.79
CA GLU A 128 -9.94 -5.21 -8.08
C GLU A 128 -11.37 -4.67 -7.99
N LYS A 129 -12.03 -4.90 -6.86
CA LYS A 129 -13.38 -4.41 -6.57
C LYS A 129 -13.34 -3.54 -5.31
N PRO A 130 -14.06 -2.40 -5.30
CA PRO A 130 -14.25 -1.61 -4.09
C PRO A 130 -14.82 -2.44 -2.92
N PRO A 131 -14.60 -2.00 -1.67
CA PRO A 131 -13.90 -0.77 -1.28
C PRO A 131 -12.37 -0.92 -1.29
N LEU A 132 -11.70 0.22 -1.47
CA LEU A 132 -10.29 0.37 -1.09
C LEU A 132 -10.20 0.73 0.39
N TRP A 133 -9.05 0.45 1.01
CA TRP A 133 -8.89 0.59 2.46
C TRP A 133 -7.73 1.50 2.79
N ASP A 134 -8.03 2.56 3.55
CA ASP A 134 -7.03 3.54 4.00
C ASP A 134 -6.69 3.28 5.47
N PHE A 135 -5.40 3.22 5.77
CA PHE A 135 -4.84 3.09 7.11
C PHE A 135 -3.91 4.26 7.39
N PHE A 136 -4.15 4.96 8.49
CA PHE A 136 -3.33 6.07 8.95
C PHE A 136 -2.47 5.61 10.11
N ILE A 137 -1.16 5.79 9.98
CA ILE A 137 -0.16 5.23 10.87
C ILE A 137 0.65 6.34 11.54
N ARG A 138 0.84 6.20 12.85
CA ARG A 138 1.83 6.97 13.61
C ARG A 138 2.81 6.00 14.24
N SER A 139 4.08 6.09 13.87
CA SER A 139 5.10 5.10 14.23
C SER A 139 4.68 3.66 13.83
N SER A 140 4.39 2.76 14.78
CA SER A 140 3.91 1.39 14.51
C SER A 140 2.44 1.15 14.88
N THR A 141 1.67 2.24 15.08
CA THR A 141 0.28 2.19 15.54
C THR A 141 -0.66 2.71 14.47
N ILE A 142 -1.73 1.95 14.19
CA ILE A 142 -2.85 2.40 13.36
C ILE A 142 -3.66 3.39 14.20
N VAL A 143 -3.69 4.66 13.80
CA VAL A 143 -4.47 5.70 14.49
C VAL A 143 -5.88 5.84 13.94
N HIS A 144 -6.08 5.43 12.69
CA HIS A 144 -7.39 5.39 12.04
C HIS A 144 -7.36 4.45 10.83
N SER A 145 -8.50 3.86 10.52
CA SER A 145 -8.76 3.03 9.35
C SER A 145 -10.16 3.33 8.82
N GLN A 146 -10.33 3.27 7.51
CA GLN A 146 -11.64 3.45 6.89
C GLN A 146 -11.72 2.74 5.52
N PRO A 147 -12.89 2.19 5.16
CA PRO A 147 -13.18 1.87 3.78
C PRO A 147 -13.46 3.14 2.97
N VAL A 148 -13.12 3.11 1.69
CA VAL A 148 -13.42 4.16 0.72
C VAL A 148 -14.18 3.52 -0.45
N PHE A 149 -15.41 4.01 -0.67
CA PHE A 149 -16.36 3.51 -1.68
C PHE A 149 -16.44 4.43 -2.90
#